data_AF-A0AAE0X8C2-F1
#
_entry.id   AF-A0AAE0X8C2-F1
#
_cell.length_a   1.000
_cell.length_b   1.000
_cell.length_c   1.000
_cell.angle_alpha   90.00
_cell.angle_beta   90.00
_cell.angle_gamma   90.00
#
_symmetry.space_group_name_H-M   'P 1'
#
loop_
_entity.id
_entity.type
_entity.pdbx_description
1 polymer ?
#
loop_
_entity_poly.entity_id
_entity_poly.type
_entity_poly.pdbx_seq_one_letter_code
_entity_poly.pdbx_strand_id
1 'polypeptide(L)'
;MAATVYQVDPKGDILLHFPGSKPGSALAVDAKSHGQQPQPAVAAPAPAPAPARTEPWSPAASVSTVTTTTVCNLSAGDDSSDRPEGSRSPEHRHAVDLRVSSSVLCLVSPVFSAMLNGPMAEGAAFRAPGSPRPFPITLPEDDGDAFAILANVFHHRIEQLSFLPPTAVLLSLAVLVDKYACAPALMPYGVLWLQRAANRPHEDEYAGLLGRCNLLLFAYVLDLPWQFAQLSWDVLLMHRQLLKDETDYGLELPIPPEHELLRHDLHGEIARRKARLRRDIHNMLMDPVSRVTSQLATHGHAPGPTCPNAALAIGNYMALLDANNLSPWRPQFETDSFTAIINRAIEVAADAGDNPMLFFEMCSRYRCACDTMAYGEGVHLARELGRLLKGAWEWKLWVCLDCLKNGGESRDACRVKHW
;
A
#
# COMPACT_ATOMS: atom_id res chain seq x y z
N MET A 1 -25.77 21.15 20.35
CA MET A 1 -26.55 19.92 20.10
C MET A 1 -26.09 18.89 21.10
N ALA A 2 -27.00 18.21 21.81
CA ALA A 2 -26.61 17.15 22.75
C ALA A 2 -25.97 16.00 21.95
N ALA A 3 -24.80 15.52 22.38
CA ALA A 3 -24.16 14.37 21.76
C ALA A 3 -25.06 13.13 21.94
N THR A 4 -25.28 12.37 20.86
CA THR A 4 -26.00 11.10 20.93
C THR A 4 -25.11 10.10 21.66
N VAL A 5 -25.56 9.58 22.81
CA VAL A 5 -24.82 8.57 23.57
C VAL A 5 -25.07 7.19 22.96
N TYR A 6 -24.08 6.64 22.28
CA TYR A 6 -24.07 5.26 21.81
C TYR A 6 -23.75 4.30 22.95
N GLN A 7 -24.73 3.48 23.30
CA GLN A 7 -24.62 2.49 24.37
C GLN A 7 -23.93 1.23 23.83
N VAL A 8 -22.59 1.20 23.83
CA VAL A 8 -21.83 -0.01 23.49
C VAL A 8 -22.04 -1.06 24.58
N ASP A 9 -21.88 -0.66 25.84
CA ASP A 9 -22.22 -1.42 27.04
C ASP A 9 -23.20 -0.63 27.92
N PRO A 10 -24.48 -1.05 28.01
CA PRO A 10 -25.47 -0.39 28.87
C PRO A 10 -25.10 -0.38 30.36
N LYS A 11 -24.24 -1.29 30.81
CA LYS A 11 -23.71 -1.35 32.18
C LYS A 11 -22.32 -0.74 32.31
N GLY A 12 -21.80 -0.16 31.22
CA GLY A 12 -20.51 0.49 31.17
C GLY A 12 -20.36 1.57 32.24
N ASP A 13 -19.17 1.63 32.80
CA ASP A 13 -18.76 2.54 33.88
C ASP A 13 -17.87 3.68 33.37
N ILE A 14 -17.59 3.73 32.06
CA ILE A 14 -16.90 4.82 31.37
C ILE A 14 -17.79 5.41 30.27
N LEU A 15 -17.71 6.73 30.11
CA LEU A 15 -18.29 7.48 29.01
C LEU A 15 -17.14 8.17 28.25
N LEU A 16 -16.80 7.65 27.07
CA LEU A 16 -15.81 8.27 26.19
C LEU A 16 -16.48 9.39 25.40
N HIS A 17 -15.94 10.61 25.50
CA HIS A 17 -16.44 11.79 24.82
C HIS A 17 -15.48 12.19 23.69
N PHE A 18 -15.97 12.16 22.45
CA PHE A 18 -15.24 12.60 21.26
C PHE A 18 -15.84 13.93 20.79
N PRO A 19 -15.21 15.07 21.09
CA PRO A 19 -15.71 16.36 20.65
C PRO A 19 -15.62 16.46 19.13
N GLY A 20 -16.74 16.78 18.48
CA GLY A 20 -16.77 17.06 17.05
C GLY A 20 -15.88 18.24 16.67
N SER A 21 -15.50 18.34 15.40
CA SER A 21 -14.71 19.47 14.91
C SER A 21 -15.55 20.74 15.03
N LYS A 22 -15.02 21.77 15.68
CA LYS A 22 -15.74 23.04 15.86
C LYS A 22 -16.00 23.65 14.47
N PRO A 23 -17.22 24.10 14.16
CA PRO A 23 -17.44 24.95 13.00
C PRO A 23 -16.69 26.27 13.24
N GLY A 24 -15.56 26.48 12.54
CA GLY A 24 -14.82 27.74 12.58
C GLY A 24 -13.28 27.66 12.63
N SER A 25 -12.64 26.49 12.52
CA SER A 25 -11.16 26.41 12.43
C SER A 25 -10.60 26.39 10.99
N ALA A 26 -11.32 26.94 10.01
CA ALA A 26 -10.74 27.23 8.71
C ALA A 26 -9.88 28.49 8.86
N LEU A 27 -8.56 28.30 9.02
CA LEU A 27 -7.59 29.38 8.88
C LEU A 27 -7.76 30.00 7.48
N ALA A 28 -8.21 31.24 7.46
CA ALA A 28 -8.21 32.09 6.28
C ALA A 28 -6.76 32.21 5.77
N VAL A 29 -6.49 31.72 4.56
CA VAL A 29 -5.25 32.02 3.86
C VAL A 29 -5.57 33.19 2.92
N ASP A 30 -5.18 34.38 3.35
CA ASP A 30 -5.29 35.60 2.54
C ASP A 30 -4.40 35.50 1.29
N ALA A 31 -5.02 35.74 0.14
CA ALA A 31 -4.37 35.88 -1.14
C ALA A 31 -3.89 37.33 -1.34
N LYS A 32 -2.59 37.50 -1.66
CA LYS A 32 -1.87 38.57 -2.42
C LYS A 32 -0.45 38.71 -1.84
N SER A 33 0.65 38.90 -2.57
CA SER A 33 0.92 39.26 -3.97
C SER A 33 2.44 39.14 -4.23
N HIS A 34 2.81 39.02 -5.51
CA HIS A 34 4.16 39.02 -6.08
C HIS A 34 5.21 39.96 -5.45
N GLY A 35 6.47 39.51 -5.45
CA GLY A 35 7.64 40.39 -5.35
C GLY A 35 8.97 39.64 -5.18
N GLN A 36 9.74 39.57 -6.27
CA GLN A 36 11.19 39.34 -6.41
C GLN A 36 11.97 38.40 -5.47
N GLN A 37 12.62 37.42 -6.10
CA GLN A 37 13.76 36.65 -5.61
C GLN A 37 15.08 37.42 -5.82
N PRO A 38 16.05 37.30 -4.89
CA PRO A 38 17.47 37.34 -5.28
C PRO A 38 18.26 36.10 -4.80
N GLN A 39 19.31 35.81 -5.58
CA GLN A 39 20.23 34.68 -5.55
C GLN A 39 21.15 34.56 -4.29
N PRO A 40 21.83 33.41 -4.09
CA PRO A 40 22.47 33.06 -2.81
C PRO A 40 23.91 33.57 -2.70
N ALA A 41 24.31 33.91 -1.47
CA ALA A 41 25.70 34.20 -1.09
C ALA A 41 26.28 33.05 -0.26
N VAL A 42 27.50 32.67 -0.64
CA VAL A 42 28.36 31.64 -0.04
C VAL A 42 28.90 32.12 1.32
N ALA A 43 28.89 31.26 2.34
CA ALA A 43 29.72 31.43 3.54
C ALA A 43 30.11 30.07 4.17
N ALA A 44 31.32 30.07 4.73
CA ALA A 44 32.22 28.96 5.08
C ALA A 44 31.83 28.18 6.38
N PRO A 45 32.54 27.09 6.74
CA PRO A 45 32.08 26.08 7.68
C PRO A 45 32.40 26.43 9.14
N ALA A 46 31.54 25.98 10.06
CA ALA A 46 31.73 26.06 11.51
C ALA A 46 31.43 24.70 12.17
N PRO A 47 31.97 24.44 13.38
CA PRO A 47 32.59 23.16 13.74
C PRO A 47 31.68 22.15 14.48
N ALA A 48 32.20 20.93 14.64
CA ALA A 48 31.55 19.75 15.21
C ALA A 48 30.99 19.93 16.65
N PRO A 49 29.83 19.33 16.99
CA PRO A 49 29.31 19.34 18.35
C PRO A 49 29.73 18.11 19.17
N ALA A 50 30.08 18.35 20.42
CA ALA A 50 30.26 17.36 21.50
C ALA A 50 28.89 16.92 22.09
N PRO A 51 28.80 15.82 22.85
CA PRO A 51 27.57 15.07 23.05
C PRO A 51 26.64 15.67 24.12
N ALA A 52 25.34 15.71 23.86
CA ALA A 52 24.33 16.22 24.78
C ALA A 52 23.44 15.10 25.36
N ARG A 53 23.07 15.34 26.62
CA ARG A 53 22.28 14.51 27.55
C ARG A 53 20.82 14.37 27.12
N THR A 54 20.20 13.31 27.62
CA THR A 54 18.77 13.02 27.60
C THR A 54 17.95 14.04 28.41
N GLU A 55 16.93 14.63 27.79
CA GLU A 55 15.86 15.41 28.42
C GLU A 55 14.49 14.93 27.85
N PRO A 56 13.37 15.10 28.60
CA PRO A 56 12.09 14.44 28.32
C PRO A 56 11.19 15.19 27.32
N TRP A 57 10.35 14.39 26.65
CA TRP A 57 9.36 14.71 25.63
C TRP A 57 8.39 15.88 25.94
N SER A 58 8.14 16.72 24.93
CA SER A 58 6.99 17.65 24.83
C SER A 58 6.42 17.57 23.39
N PRO A 59 5.09 17.46 23.18
CA PRO A 59 4.53 17.46 21.82
C PRO A 59 3.98 18.84 21.45
N ALA A 60 4.49 19.40 20.36
CA ALA A 60 3.79 20.38 19.56
C ALA A 60 4.26 20.23 18.11
N ALA A 61 3.47 19.55 17.29
CA ALA A 61 3.59 19.60 15.84
C ALA A 61 2.19 19.49 15.22
N SER A 62 1.77 20.57 14.58
CA SER A 62 0.58 20.70 13.76
C SER A 62 0.70 19.87 12.48
N VAL A 63 -0.32 19.06 12.17
CA VAL A 63 -0.38 18.19 10.99
C VAL A 63 -1.52 18.64 10.06
N SER A 64 -1.23 18.63 8.75
CA SER A 64 -2.12 18.97 7.64
C SER A 64 -3.18 17.89 7.37
N THR A 65 -4.40 18.33 7.08
CA THR A 65 -5.60 17.51 6.90
C THR A 65 -5.70 16.90 5.50
N VAL A 66 -5.92 15.57 5.41
CA VAL A 66 -6.40 14.88 4.19
C VAL A 66 -7.84 14.44 4.41
N THR A 67 -8.74 14.85 3.52
CA THR A 67 -10.19 14.72 3.64
C THR A 67 -10.68 13.32 3.26
N THR A 68 -11.44 12.66 4.15
CA THR A 68 -12.17 11.41 3.88
C THR A 68 -13.66 11.62 4.19
N THR A 69 -14.56 11.14 3.31
CA THR A 69 -15.99 11.00 3.63
C THR A 69 -16.52 9.71 3.01
N THR A 70 -17.01 8.78 3.83
CA THR A 70 -18.08 7.82 3.49
C THR A 70 -18.68 7.31 4.80
N VAL A 71 -20.00 7.44 4.92
CA VAL A 71 -20.83 7.18 6.12
C VAL A 71 -20.98 5.67 6.34
N CYS A 72 -20.75 5.20 7.58
CA CYS A 72 -21.27 3.91 8.06
C CYS A 72 -22.62 4.18 8.75
N ASN A 73 -23.73 3.73 8.16
CA ASN A 73 -25.05 3.82 8.78
C ASN A 73 -25.12 2.93 10.03
N LEU A 74 -25.06 3.57 11.21
CA LEU A 74 -25.50 2.99 12.48
C LEU A 74 -26.92 3.51 12.75
N SER A 75 -27.94 2.85 12.20
CA SER A 75 -29.34 3.18 12.51
C SER A 75 -29.92 2.19 13.52
N ALA A 76 -30.36 2.73 14.65
CA ALA A 76 -31.48 2.18 15.40
C ALA A 76 -32.71 2.14 14.48
N GLY A 77 -33.44 1.03 14.48
CA GLY A 77 -34.50 0.77 13.50
C GLY A 77 -35.61 1.82 13.51
N ASP A 78 -35.98 2.27 12.31
CA ASP A 78 -37.38 2.49 11.94
C ASP A 78 -37.53 2.59 10.41
N ASP A 79 -38.70 2.19 9.94
CA ASP A 79 -39.10 1.90 8.56
C ASP A 79 -39.43 3.18 7.73
N SER A 80 -39.35 3.01 6.40
CA SER A 80 -40.04 3.75 5.32
C SER A 80 -39.45 5.02 4.63
N SER A 81 -39.20 4.82 3.32
CA SER A 81 -39.48 5.67 2.14
C SER A 81 -38.45 6.68 1.57
N ASP A 82 -38.11 6.39 0.30
CA ASP A 82 -37.54 7.16 -0.81
C ASP A 82 -37.56 8.70 -0.76
N ARG A 83 -36.39 9.34 -1.01
CA ARG A 83 -36.11 10.36 -2.08
C ARG A 83 -34.71 11.03 -1.95
N PRO A 84 -34.19 11.70 -3.01
CA PRO A 84 -32.81 11.57 -3.46
C PRO A 84 -31.80 12.50 -2.75
N GLU A 85 -30.56 12.04 -2.71
CA GLU A 85 -29.39 12.71 -2.13
C GLU A 85 -29.03 14.01 -2.86
N GLY A 86 -29.36 15.13 -2.22
CA GLY A 86 -28.77 16.44 -2.50
C GLY A 86 -27.47 16.62 -1.71
N SER A 87 -26.42 16.96 -2.44
CA SER A 87 -25.08 17.39 -1.98
C SER A 87 -25.09 18.15 -0.65
N ARG A 88 -24.42 17.61 0.37
CA ARG A 88 -24.07 18.31 1.62
C ARG A 88 -22.55 18.37 1.77
N SER A 89 -22.04 19.57 2.02
CA SER A 89 -20.62 19.91 2.14
C SER A 89 -19.93 19.26 3.36
N PRO A 90 -18.59 19.02 3.31
CA PRO A 90 -17.88 18.15 4.25
C PRO A 90 -17.10 18.94 5.33
N GLU A 91 -17.77 19.38 6.40
CA GLU A 91 -17.10 20.20 7.44
C GLU A 91 -17.27 19.74 8.91
N HIS A 92 -17.89 18.59 9.20
CA HIS A 92 -18.24 18.26 10.60
C HIS A 92 -17.87 16.82 11.00
N ARG A 93 -16.78 16.64 11.77
CA ARG A 93 -16.65 15.46 12.67
C ARG A 93 -17.78 15.57 13.70
N HIS A 94 -18.60 14.54 13.80
CA HIS A 94 -19.72 14.56 14.73
C HIS A 94 -19.22 14.33 16.16
N ALA A 95 -19.84 15.01 17.13
CA ALA A 95 -19.60 14.70 18.53
C ALA A 95 -20.25 13.36 18.86
N VAL A 96 -19.46 12.41 19.37
CA VAL A 96 -19.90 11.05 19.68
C VAL A 96 -19.58 10.76 21.14
N ASP A 97 -20.56 10.21 21.85
CA ASP A 97 -20.37 9.73 23.23
C ASP A 97 -20.54 8.21 23.24
N LEU A 98 -19.54 7.47 23.73
CA LEU A 98 -19.57 6.00 23.80
C LEU A 98 -19.60 5.55 25.26
N ARG A 99 -20.64 4.83 25.65
CA ARG A 99 -20.66 4.17 26.97
C ARG A 99 -20.06 2.77 26.88
N VAL A 100 -18.98 2.53 27.61
CA VAL A 100 -18.14 1.32 27.53
C VAL A 100 -17.72 0.83 28.92
N SER A 101 -17.18 -0.39 29.00
CA SER A 101 -16.67 -0.97 30.25
C SER A 101 -15.17 -0.71 30.40
N SER A 102 -14.77 -0.16 31.54
CA SER A 102 -13.38 0.01 31.95
C SER A 102 -12.63 -1.32 31.98
N SER A 103 -13.24 -2.38 32.50
CA SER A 103 -12.68 -3.72 32.56
C SER A 103 -12.35 -4.26 31.17
N VAL A 104 -13.26 -4.07 30.21
CA VAL A 104 -13.05 -4.50 28.82
C VAL A 104 -11.94 -3.68 28.17
N LEU A 105 -11.95 -2.34 28.31
CA LEU A 105 -10.89 -1.48 27.77
C LEU A 105 -9.51 -1.82 28.35
N CYS A 106 -9.40 -2.03 29.66
CA CYS A 106 -8.14 -2.39 30.32
C CYS A 106 -7.65 -3.79 29.91
N LEU A 107 -8.57 -4.71 29.62
CA LEU A 107 -8.23 -6.06 29.20
C LEU A 107 -7.57 -6.06 27.80
N VAL A 108 -8.10 -5.26 26.88
CA VAL A 108 -7.67 -5.25 25.47
C VAL A 108 -6.57 -4.23 25.17
N SER A 109 -6.45 -3.17 25.97
CA SER A 109 -5.50 -2.09 25.76
C SER A 109 -4.62 -1.85 26.99
N PRO A 110 -3.31 -2.10 26.88
CA PRO A 110 -2.35 -1.74 27.93
C PRO A 110 -2.36 -0.25 28.25
N VAL A 111 -2.62 0.60 27.26
CA VAL A 111 -2.69 2.06 27.43
C VAL A 111 -3.88 2.46 28.30
N PHE A 112 -5.07 1.92 28.05
CA PHE A 112 -6.22 2.14 28.93
C PHE A 112 -6.02 1.54 30.32
N SER A 113 -5.36 0.38 30.41
CA SER A 113 -5.00 -0.20 31.72
C SER A 113 -4.07 0.73 32.51
N ALA A 114 -3.04 1.29 31.88
CA ALA A 114 -2.16 2.28 32.51
C ALA A 114 -2.91 3.57 32.89
N MET A 115 -3.80 4.05 32.02
CA MET A 115 -4.59 5.26 32.24
C MET A 115 -5.56 5.11 33.42
N LEU A 116 -6.25 3.97 33.53
CA LEU A 116 -7.35 3.76 34.49
C LEU A 116 -6.91 3.07 35.79
N ASN A 117 -5.87 2.24 35.74
CA ASN A 117 -5.34 1.51 36.90
C ASN A 117 -4.02 2.10 37.41
N GLY A 118 -3.34 2.92 36.59
CA GLY A 118 -2.08 3.55 36.97
C GLY A 118 -2.24 4.80 37.85
N PRO A 119 -1.11 5.48 38.14
CA PRO A 119 -1.05 6.68 38.98
C PRO A 119 -1.43 7.97 38.25
N MET A 120 -1.85 7.89 36.98
CA MET A 120 -2.25 9.05 36.18
C MET A 120 -3.46 9.76 36.80
N ALA A 121 -3.62 11.05 36.50
CA ALA A 121 -4.69 11.88 37.07
C ALA A 121 -6.08 11.30 36.76
N GLU A 122 -6.26 10.77 35.55
CA GLU A 122 -7.47 10.11 35.09
C GLU A 122 -7.78 8.87 35.94
N GLY A 123 -6.79 8.01 36.19
CA GLY A 123 -6.95 6.82 37.02
C GLY A 123 -7.23 7.13 38.48
N ALA A 124 -6.54 8.13 39.05
CA ALA A 124 -6.80 8.59 40.41
C ALA A 124 -8.21 9.16 40.56
N ALA A 125 -8.65 10.00 39.62
CA ALA A 125 -10.00 10.54 39.58
C ALA A 125 -11.05 9.45 39.35
N PHE A 126 -10.78 8.48 38.46
CA PHE A 126 -11.68 7.37 38.19
C PHE A 126 -11.92 6.49 39.43
N ARG A 127 -10.89 6.25 40.24
CA ARG A 127 -10.94 5.41 41.46
C ARG A 127 -11.31 6.18 42.73
N ALA A 128 -11.41 7.50 42.68
CA ALA A 128 -11.75 8.31 43.85
C ALA A 128 -13.17 7.98 44.37
N PRO A 129 -13.38 7.96 45.70
CA PRO A 129 -14.71 7.79 46.27
C PRO A 129 -15.66 8.92 45.81
N GLY A 130 -16.87 8.56 45.36
CA GLY A 130 -17.88 9.53 44.91
C GLY A 130 -17.76 9.97 43.45
N SER A 131 -16.80 9.42 42.69
CA SER A 131 -16.68 9.69 41.26
C SER A 131 -17.92 9.24 40.48
N PRO A 132 -18.34 9.99 39.45
CA PRO A 132 -19.53 9.67 38.66
C PRO A 132 -19.39 8.34 37.92
N ARG A 133 -20.53 7.67 37.73
CA ARG A 133 -20.67 6.45 36.94
C ARG A 133 -21.84 6.62 35.96
N PRO A 134 -21.59 6.62 34.64
CA PRO A 134 -20.29 6.42 33.98
C PRO A 134 -19.32 7.60 34.17
N PHE A 135 -18.02 7.31 34.28
CA PHE A 135 -16.96 8.31 34.43
C PHE A 135 -16.57 8.89 33.05
N PRO A 136 -16.60 10.21 32.87
CA PRO A 136 -16.31 10.83 31.58
C PRO A 136 -14.80 10.87 31.30
N ILE A 137 -14.41 10.49 30.07
CA ILE A 137 -13.04 10.63 29.56
C ILE A 137 -13.14 11.32 28.19
N THR A 138 -12.46 12.45 28.02
CA THR A 138 -12.48 13.21 26.77
C THR A 138 -11.29 12.85 25.89
N LEU A 139 -11.56 12.50 24.63
CA LEU A 139 -10.58 12.07 23.63
C LEU A 139 -10.69 12.98 22.38
N PRO A 140 -10.12 14.19 22.43
CA PRO A 140 -10.34 15.21 21.39
C PRO A 140 -9.61 14.96 20.07
N GLU A 141 -8.55 14.16 20.11
CA GLU A 141 -7.70 13.88 18.95
C GLU A 141 -8.17 12.65 18.16
N ASP A 142 -9.03 11.82 18.77
CA ASP A 142 -9.40 10.53 18.22
C ASP A 142 -10.63 10.62 17.31
N ASP A 143 -10.65 9.76 16.29
CA ASP A 143 -11.80 9.54 15.43
C ASP A 143 -12.86 8.70 16.18
N GLY A 144 -13.95 9.35 16.61
CA GLY A 144 -15.02 8.72 17.36
C GLY A 144 -15.76 7.62 16.60
N ASP A 145 -15.88 7.73 15.27
CA ASP A 145 -16.54 6.72 14.44
C ASP A 145 -15.66 5.47 14.31
N ALA A 146 -14.36 5.65 14.08
CA ALA A 146 -13.41 4.54 14.10
C ALA A 146 -13.31 3.91 15.50
N PHE A 147 -13.36 4.71 16.56
CA PHE A 147 -13.36 4.19 17.93
C PHE A 147 -14.64 3.41 18.24
N ALA A 148 -15.80 3.81 17.71
CA ALA A 148 -17.04 3.04 17.86
C ALA A 148 -16.92 1.62 17.29
N ILE A 149 -16.22 1.46 16.16
CA ILE A 149 -15.90 0.14 15.60
C ILE A 149 -15.00 -0.66 16.56
N LEU A 150 -13.93 -0.05 17.09
CA LEU A 150 -13.07 -0.72 18.09
C LEU A 150 -13.85 -1.12 19.33
N ALA A 151 -14.70 -0.24 19.85
CA ALA A 151 -15.53 -0.52 21.02
C ALA A 151 -16.47 -1.69 20.77
N ASN A 152 -17.11 -1.76 19.60
CA ASN A 152 -17.93 -2.91 19.21
C ASN A 152 -17.12 -4.20 19.10
N VAL A 153 -15.89 -4.14 18.59
CA VAL A 153 -14.96 -5.30 18.57
C VAL A 153 -14.61 -5.75 19.99
N PHE A 154 -14.19 -4.83 20.86
CA PHE A 154 -13.78 -5.13 22.24
C PHE A 154 -14.93 -5.71 23.07
N HIS A 155 -16.16 -5.25 22.81
CA HIS A 155 -17.36 -5.72 23.49
C HIS A 155 -18.07 -6.88 22.79
N HIS A 156 -17.45 -7.51 21.79
CA HIS A 156 -17.99 -8.64 21.03
C HIS A 156 -19.38 -8.38 20.38
N ARG A 157 -19.66 -7.13 19.99
CA ARG A 157 -20.89 -6.73 19.31
C ARG A 157 -20.76 -6.83 17.80
N ILE A 158 -20.54 -8.06 17.35
CA ILE A 158 -20.21 -8.37 15.96
C ILE A 158 -21.34 -7.96 15.01
N GLU A 159 -22.59 -8.03 15.47
CA GLU A 159 -23.78 -7.64 14.72
C GLU A 159 -23.85 -6.15 14.38
N GLN A 160 -23.08 -5.31 15.08
CA GLN A 160 -22.97 -3.87 14.82
C GLN A 160 -21.83 -3.52 13.85
N LEU A 161 -21.00 -4.50 13.48
CA LEU A 161 -19.87 -4.27 12.59
C LEU A 161 -20.30 -4.34 11.13
N SER A 162 -19.84 -3.38 10.33
CA SER A 162 -19.96 -3.47 8.88
C SER A 162 -19.19 -4.70 8.36
N PHE A 163 -19.76 -5.37 7.37
CA PHE A 163 -19.15 -6.56 6.75
C PHE A 163 -17.74 -6.28 6.20
N LEU A 164 -17.52 -5.07 5.69
CA LEU A 164 -16.24 -4.54 5.26
C LEU A 164 -16.20 -3.02 5.42
N PRO A 165 -15.44 -2.48 6.39
CA PRO A 165 -15.22 -1.04 6.50
C PRO A 165 -14.50 -0.48 5.26
N PRO A 166 -14.73 0.80 4.91
CA PRO A 166 -13.94 1.49 3.89
C PRO A 166 -12.44 1.49 4.24
N THR A 167 -11.58 1.47 3.22
CA THR A 167 -10.11 1.42 3.41
C THR A 167 -9.58 2.59 4.24
N ALA A 168 -10.15 3.78 4.09
CA ALA A 168 -9.79 4.94 4.91
C ALA A 168 -10.16 4.76 6.39
N VAL A 169 -11.30 4.12 6.68
CA VAL A 169 -11.68 3.77 8.06
C VAL A 169 -10.74 2.72 8.64
N LEU A 170 -10.29 1.75 7.82
CA LEU A 170 -9.25 0.78 8.24
C LEU A 170 -7.93 1.48 8.58
N LEU A 171 -7.56 2.56 7.88
CA LEU A 171 -6.40 3.39 8.25
C LEU A 171 -6.63 4.11 9.58
N SER A 172 -7.78 4.75 9.80
CA SER A 172 -8.13 5.35 11.11
C SER A 172 -8.06 4.33 12.24
N LEU A 173 -8.54 3.10 12.00
CA LEU A 173 -8.40 1.99 12.95
C LEU A 173 -6.94 1.63 13.20
N ALA A 174 -6.07 1.64 12.19
CA ALA A 174 -4.64 1.41 12.36
C ALA A 174 -4.03 2.44 13.33
N VAL A 175 -4.37 3.73 13.17
CA VAL A 175 -3.92 4.81 14.05
C VAL A 175 -4.34 4.56 15.49
N LEU A 176 -5.61 4.25 15.72
CA LEU A 176 -6.12 3.96 17.07
C LEU A 176 -5.49 2.69 17.65
N VAL A 177 -5.31 1.64 16.85
CA VAL A 177 -4.71 0.38 17.28
C VAL A 177 -3.26 0.56 17.72
N ASP A 178 -2.49 1.37 16.98
CA ASP A 178 -1.12 1.72 17.34
C ASP A 178 -1.09 2.56 18.62
N LYS A 179 -1.92 3.63 18.67
CA LYS A 179 -2.03 4.54 19.82
C LYS A 179 -2.38 3.82 21.12
N TYR A 180 -3.31 2.88 21.07
CA TYR A 180 -3.82 2.16 22.24
C TYR A 180 -3.18 0.78 22.46
N ALA A 181 -2.19 0.42 21.63
CA ALA A 181 -1.45 -0.85 21.69
C ALA A 181 -2.37 -2.09 21.78
N CYS A 182 -3.42 -2.15 20.97
CA CYS A 182 -4.49 -3.15 21.06
C CYS A 182 -4.64 -4.03 19.79
N ALA A 183 -3.56 -4.18 19.02
CA ALA A 183 -3.55 -4.97 17.77
C ALA A 183 -4.08 -6.41 17.91
N PRO A 184 -3.77 -7.17 18.98
CA PRO A 184 -4.26 -8.54 19.14
C PRO A 184 -5.79 -8.65 19.15
N ALA A 185 -6.49 -7.64 19.67
CA ALA A 185 -7.95 -7.64 19.73
C ALA A 185 -8.59 -7.46 18.34
N LEU A 186 -7.93 -6.72 17.43
CA LEU A 186 -8.44 -6.48 16.08
C LEU A 186 -7.95 -7.51 15.05
N MET A 187 -6.88 -8.26 15.34
CA MET A 187 -6.24 -9.18 14.40
C MET A 187 -7.21 -10.12 13.65
N PRO A 188 -8.17 -10.82 14.30
CA PRO A 188 -9.06 -11.75 13.60
C PRO A 188 -9.96 -11.03 12.58
N TYR A 189 -10.48 -9.85 12.95
CA TYR A 189 -11.29 -9.02 12.07
C TYR A 189 -10.46 -8.42 10.95
N GLY A 190 -9.22 -8.01 11.26
CA GLY A 190 -8.29 -7.47 10.29
C GLY A 190 -7.97 -8.46 9.18
N VAL A 191 -7.67 -9.72 9.51
CA VAL A 191 -7.46 -10.78 8.51
C VAL A 191 -8.67 -10.91 7.59
N LEU A 192 -9.88 -10.93 8.16
CA LEU A 192 -11.12 -11.09 7.41
C LEU A 192 -11.42 -9.90 6.49
N TRP A 193 -11.26 -8.67 6.99
CA TRP A 193 -11.49 -7.45 6.22
C TRP A 193 -10.46 -7.30 5.10
N LEU A 194 -9.18 -7.59 5.36
CA LEU A 194 -8.13 -7.55 4.35
C LEU A 194 -8.38 -8.56 3.22
N GLN A 195 -8.76 -9.80 3.56
CA GLN A 195 -9.12 -10.82 2.56
C GLN A 195 -10.29 -10.38 1.67
N ARG A 196 -11.30 -9.71 2.24
CA ARG A 196 -12.45 -9.21 1.47
C ARG A 196 -12.10 -8.00 0.63
N ALA A 197 -11.29 -7.09 1.16
CA ALA A 197 -10.85 -5.91 0.44
C ALA A 197 -9.95 -6.27 -0.76
N ALA A 198 -9.14 -7.33 -0.63
CA ALA A 198 -8.30 -7.84 -1.71
C ALA A 198 -9.13 -8.24 -2.95
N ASN A 199 -10.35 -8.75 -2.75
CA ASN A 199 -11.24 -9.22 -3.82
C ASN A 199 -12.14 -8.13 -4.42
N ARG A 200 -12.09 -6.89 -3.94
CA ARG A 200 -12.91 -5.82 -4.52
C ARG A 200 -12.29 -5.29 -5.82
N PRO A 201 -13.08 -5.15 -6.90
CA PRO A 201 -12.65 -4.39 -8.06
C PRO A 201 -12.51 -2.91 -7.69
N HIS A 202 -11.57 -2.23 -8.34
CA HIS A 202 -11.37 -0.79 -8.20
C HIS A 202 -11.86 -0.09 -9.47
N GLU A 203 -12.67 0.96 -9.32
CA GLU A 203 -13.22 1.73 -10.44
C GLU A 203 -12.24 2.79 -10.96
N ASP A 204 -11.34 3.27 -10.10
CA ASP A 204 -10.33 4.28 -10.38
C ASP A 204 -8.93 3.81 -9.95
N GLU A 205 -7.91 4.10 -10.77
CA GLU A 205 -6.52 3.61 -10.58
C GLU A 205 -5.87 4.23 -9.33
N TYR A 206 -6.04 5.54 -9.12
CA TYR A 206 -5.47 6.25 -7.97
C TYR A 206 -6.17 5.83 -6.67
N ALA A 207 -7.51 5.82 -6.66
CA ALA A 207 -8.29 5.36 -5.52
C ALA A 207 -8.00 3.89 -5.18
N GLY A 208 -7.71 3.06 -6.19
CA GLY A 208 -7.25 1.69 -6.02
C GLY A 208 -5.91 1.60 -5.30
N LEU A 209 -4.91 2.35 -5.78
CA LEU A 209 -3.57 2.36 -5.18
C LEU A 209 -3.58 2.96 -3.76
N LEU A 210 -4.28 4.07 -3.53
CA LEU A 210 -4.46 4.64 -2.19
C LEU A 210 -5.17 3.65 -1.26
N GLY A 211 -6.22 2.99 -1.74
CA GLY A 211 -6.91 1.94 -1.01
C GLY A 211 -5.97 0.81 -0.59
N ARG A 212 -5.15 0.30 -1.51
CA ARG A 212 -4.16 -0.75 -1.22
C ARG A 212 -3.08 -0.30 -0.24
N CYS A 213 -2.66 0.97 -0.31
CA CYS A 213 -1.72 1.55 0.65
C CYS A 213 -2.30 1.62 2.07
N ASN A 214 -3.56 2.04 2.21
CA ASN A 214 -4.24 2.05 3.50
C ASN A 214 -4.35 0.64 4.09
N LEU A 215 -4.68 -0.36 3.26
CA LEU A 215 -4.71 -1.77 3.67
C LEU A 215 -3.31 -2.28 4.08
N LEU A 216 -2.26 -1.86 3.37
CA LEU A 216 -0.88 -2.24 3.66
C LEU A 216 -0.43 -1.71 5.04
N LEU A 217 -0.73 -0.44 5.34
CA LEU A 217 -0.47 0.16 6.65
C LEU A 217 -1.27 -0.52 7.77
N PHE A 218 -2.53 -0.84 7.51
CA PHE A 218 -3.35 -1.59 8.46
C PHE A 218 -2.77 -2.98 8.74
N ALA A 219 -2.36 -3.72 7.70
CA ALA A 219 -1.69 -5.01 7.85
C ALA A 219 -0.35 -4.90 8.61
N TYR A 220 0.40 -3.82 8.39
CA TYR A 220 1.65 -3.53 9.10
C TYR A 220 1.43 -3.33 10.60
N VAL A 221 0.45 -2.48 10.98
CA VAL A 221 0.14 -2.18 12.39
C VAL A 221 -0.39 -3.41 13.11
N LEU A 222 -1.24 -4.21 12.46
CA LEU A 222 -1.80 -5.44 13.04
C LEU A 222 -0.79 -6.61 13.07
N ASP A 223 0.43 -6.39 12.57
CA ASP A 223 1.48 -7.40 12.48
C ASP A 223 1.06 -8.66 11.71
N LEU A 224 0.44 -8.46 10.54
CA LEU A 224 -0.10 -9.51 9.68
C LEU A 224 0.84 -9.80 8.50
N PRO A 225 1.81 -10.72 8.62
CA PRO A 225 2.92 -10.82 7.69
C PRO A 225 2.51 -11.34 6.30
N TRP A 226 1.56 -12.27 6.24
CA TRP A 226 1.07 -12.83 4.98
C TRP A 226 0.27 -11.79 4.17
N GLN A 227 -0.68 -11.12 4.83
CA GLN A 227 -1.53 -10.10 4.22
C GLN A 227 -0.69 -8.90 3.80
N PHE A 228 0.29 -8.50 4.61
CA PHE A 228 1.25 -7.46 4.26
C PHE A 228 2.03 -7.82 3.00
N ALA A 229 2.56 -9.04 2.90
CA ALA A 229 3.29 -9.51 1.73
C ALA A 229 2.41 -9.44 0.47
N GLN A 230 1.17 -9.96 0.52
CA GLN A 230 0.23 -9.91 -0.60
C GLN A 230 -0.09 -8.47 -1.03
N LEU A 231 -0.41 -7.59 -0.06
CA LEU A 231 -0.73 -6.20 -0.36
C LEU A 231 0.47 -5.42 -0.90
N SER A 232 1.67 -5.72 -0.42
CA SER A 232 2.89 -5.10 -0.94
C SER A 232 3.15 -5.49 -2.40
N TRP A 233 2.78 -6.72 -2.78
CA TRP A 233 2.84 -7.18 -4.18
C TRP A 233 1.83 -6.44 -5.04
N ASP A 234 0.59 -6.32 -4.58
CA ASP A 234 -0.45 -5.54 -5.26
C ASP A 234 0.00 -4.09 -5.47
N VAL A 235 0.54 -3.45 -4.42
CA VAL A 235 1.09 -2.09 -4.51
C VAL A 235 2.24 -2.03 -5.51
N LEU A 236 3.17 -2.98 -5.50
CA LEU A 236 4.27 -3.03 -6.48
C LEU A 236 3.74 -3.10 -7.90
N LEU A 237 2.74 -3.95 -8.17
CA LEU A 237 2.18 -4.15 -9.51
C LEU A 237 1.37 -2.95 -10.01
N MET A 238 0.63 -2.29 -9.12
CA MET A 238 -0.19 -1.11 -9.43
C MET A 238 0.64 0.18 -9.55
N HIS A 239 1.82 0.23 -8.92
CA HIS A 239 2.61 1.46 -8.87
C HIS A 239 3.18 1.84 -10.25
N ARG A 240 2.80 3.03 -10.73
CA ARG A 240 3.25 3.60 -12.00
C ARG A 240 4.76 3.88 -11.97
N GLN A 241 5.46 3.65 -13.08
CA GLN A 241 6.90 3.51 -13.05
C GLN A 241 7.75 4.79 -13.18
N LEU A 242 7.26 5.89 -13.78
CA LEU A 242 7.90 7.23 -13.94
C LEU A 242 6.97 8.25 -14.66
N LEU A 243 7.31 9.54 -14.57
CA LEU A 243 6.51 10.77 -14.86
C LEU A 243 6.26 11.08 -16.35
N LYS A 244 5.16 11.79 -16.63
CA LYS A 244 5.04 12.73 -17.75
C LYS A 244 5.08 14.16 -17.15
N ASP A 245 6.23 14.84 -17.28
CA ASP A 245 6.47 16.28 -17.03
C ASP A 245 6.65 16.81 -15.57
N GLU A 246 7.49 17.86 -15.45
CA GLU A 246 8.06 18.44 -14.21
C GLU A 246 7.07 19.17 -13.27
N THR A 247 5.80 19.30 -13.64
CA THR A 247 4.77 19.92 -12.77
C THR A 247 3.79 18.91 -12.17
N ASP A 248 3.96 17.64 -12.50
CA ASP A 248 3.08 16.56 -12.04
C ASP A 248 3.78 15.84 -10.89
N TYR A 249 3.23 15.96 -9.68
CA TYR A 249 3.68 15.20 -8.52
C TYR A 249 3.41 13.73 -8.83
N GLY A 250 4.41 13.05 -9.39
CA GLY A 250 4.38 11.62 -9.61
C GLY A 250 3.92 10.98 -8.33
N LEU A 251 3.07 9.96 -8.41
CA LEU A 251 2.67 9.25 -7.23
C LEU A 251 3.92 8.64 -6.58
N GLU A 252 4.55 9.40 -5.68
CA GLU A 252 5.00 8.90 -4.41
C GLU A 252 3.90 7.94 -3.92
N LEU A 253 4.30 6.82 -3.31
CA LEU A 253 3.34 6.00 -2.59
C LEU A 253 2.38 6.96 -1.86
N PRO A 254 1.05 6.80 -1.95
CA PRO A 254 0.08 7.65 -1.24
C PRO A 254 0.21 7.62 0.29
N ILE A 255 1.34 7.14 0.80
CA ILE A 255 1.82 7.08 2.15
C ILE A 255 3.01 8.04 2.18
N PRO A 256 3.01 9.11 2.98
CA PRO A 256 4.20 9.94 3.15
C PRO A 256 5.39 9.13 3.70
N PRO A 257 6.64 9.42 3.32
CA PRO A 257 7.82 8.72 3.85
C PRO A 257 7.94 8.75 5.38
N GLU A 258 7.46 9.83 6.00
CA GLU A 258 7.45 10.06 7.44
C GLU A 258 6.07 9.77 8.07
N HIS A 259 5.27 8.88 7.46
CA HIS A 259 3.96 8.54 7.99
C HIS A 259 4.07 8.00 9.43
N GLU A 260 3.26 8.54 10.35
CA GLU A 260 3.30 8.28 11.80
C GLU A 260 3.30 6.80 12.22
N LEU A 261 2.59 5.95 11.49
CA LEU A 261 2.53 4.50 11.73
C LEU A 261 3.79 3.74 11.31
N LEU A 262 4.58 4.28 10.39
CA LEU A 262 5.75 3.60 9.85
C LEU A 262 6.97 3.84 10.75
N ARG A 263 7.54 2.75 11.25
CA ARG A 263 8.78 2.74 12.04
C ARG A 263 10.00 2.29 11.23
N HIS A 264 9.77 1.85 9.99
CA HIS A 264 10.78 1.24 9.12
C HIS A 264 10.66 1.81 7.71
N ASP A 265 11.77 1.79 6.96
CA ASP A 265 11.88 2.35 5.60
C ASP A 265 11.12 1.51 4.55
N LEU A 266 9.81 1.66 4.54
CA LEU A 266 8.92 1.00 3.57
C LEU A 266 9.16 1.52 2.15
N HIS A 267 9.39 2.84 2.01
CA HIS A 267 9.60 3.47 0.70
C HIS A 267 10.85 2.94 0.02
N GLY A 268 11.98 2.91 0.72
CA GLY A 268 13.24 2.40 0.19
C GLY A 268 13.17 0.90 -0.13
N GLU A 269 12.47 0.10 0.67
CA GLU A 269 12.26 -1.32 0.36
C GLU A 269 11.36 -1.53 -0.87
N ILE A 270 10.23 -0.81 -0.98
CA ILE A 270 9.36 -0.87 -2.17
C ILE A 270 10.14 -0.41 -3.41
N ALA A 271 10.92 0.68 -3.32
CA ALA A 271 11.75 1.16 -4.43
C ALA A 271 12.80 0.11 -4.87
N ARG A 272 13.46 -0.56 -3.92
CA ARG A 272 14.40 -1.66 -4.22
C ARG A 272 13.72 -2.83 -4.93
N ARG A 273 12.55 -3.26 -4.45
CA ARG A 273 11.75 -4.34 -5.07
C ARG A 273 11.24 -3.96 -6.45
N LYS A 274 10.79 -2.71 -6.62
CA LYS A 274 10.38 -2.13 -7.91
C LYS A 274 11.51 -2.17 -8.93
N ALA A 275 12.72 -1.75 -8.54
CA ALA A 275 13.88 -1.78 -9.42
C ALA A 275 14.27 -3.21 -9.83
N ARG A 276 14.13 -4.18 -8.91
CA ARG A 276 14.35 -5.61 -9.20
C ARG A 276 13.31 -6.15 -10.17
N LEU A 277 12.02 -5.91 -9.91
CA LEU A 277 10.93 -6.33 -10.78
C LEU A 277 11.07 -5.77 -12.20
N ARG A 278 11.44 -4.49 -12.33
CA ARG A 278 11.74 -3.87 -13.64
C ARG A 278 12.81 -4.63 -14.39
N ARG A 279 13.91 -4.96 -13.72
CA ARG A 279 15.02 -5.73 -14.32
C ARG A 279 14.56 -7.12 -14.73
N ASP A 280 13.78 -7.80 -13.90
CA ASP A 280 13.31 -9.16 -14.18
C ASP A 280 12.35 -9.19 -15.38
N ILE A 281 11.44 -8.21 -15.50
CA ILE A 281 10.56 -8.06 -16.67
C ILE A 281 11.37 -7.72 -17.92
N HIS A 282 12.33 -6.80 -17.83
CA HIS A 282 13.23 -6.49 -18.94
C HIS A 282 13.96 -7.74 -19.43
N ASN A 283 14.55 -8.49 -18.50
CA ASN A 283 15.27 -9.72 -18.81
C ASN A 283 14.34 -10.74 -19.47
N MET A 284 13.10 -10.86 -19.01
CA MET A 284 12.12 -11.77 -19.60
C MET A 284 11.76 -11.41 -21.04
N LEU A 285 11.48 -10.13 -21.29
CA LEU A 285 11.15 -9.65 -22.64
C LEU A 285 12.33 -9.83 -23.60
N MET A 286 13.56 -9.74 -23.09
CA MET A 286 14.78 -9.87 -23.88
C MET A 286 15.38 -11.28 -23.88
N ASP A 287 14.89 -12.22 -23.07
CA ASP A 287 15.41 -13.59 -22.95
C ASP A 287 15.32 -14.34 -24.28
N PRO A 288 14.21 -14.28 -25.05
CA PRO A 288 14.15 -14.93 -26.36
C PRO A 288 15.24 -14.43 -27.31
N VAL A 289 15.51 -13.12 -27.34
CA VAL A 289 16.57 -12.52 -28.16
C VAL A 289 17.96 -12.92 -27.65
N SER A 290 18.17 -12.92 -26.33
CA SER A 290 19.44 -13.25 -25.68
C SER A 290 19.85 -14.70 -25.93
N ARG A 291 18.90 -15.64 -25.89
CA ARG A 291 19.14 -17.06 -26.22
C ARG A 291 19.59 -17.23 -27.68
N VAL A 292 18.87 -16.60 -28.61
CA VAL A 292 19.21 -16.70 -30.03
C VAL A 292 20.59 -16.09 -30.30
N THR A 293 20.86 -14.88 -29.79
CA THR A 293 22.13 -14.18 -30.01
C THR A 293 23.34 -14.87 -29.35
N SER A 294 23.20 -15.39 -28.13
CA SER A 294 24.29 -16.09 -27.43
C SER A 294 24.69 -17.40 -28.12
N GLN A 295 23.72 -18.20 -28.58
CA GLN A 295 23.98 -19.42 -29.33
C GLN A 295 24.57 -19.15 -30.72
N LEU A 296 24.17 -18.05 -31.38
CA LEU A 296 24.84 -17.59 -32.61
C LEU A 296 26.32 -17.23 -32.38
N ALA A 297 26.69 -16.77 -31.18
CA ALA A 297 28.06 -16.40 -30.83
C ALA A 297 28.95 -17.59 -30.42
N THR A 298 28.40 -18.64 -29.79
CA THR A 298 29.18 -19.78 -29.27
C THR A 298 29.54 -20.82 -30.33
N HIS A 299 28.80 -20.91 -31.43
CA HIS A 299 29.05 -21.86 -32.51
C HIS A 299 30.04 -21.34 -33.58
N GLY A 300 31.23 -20.92 -33.14
CA GLY A 300 32.54 -21.38 -33.63
C GLY A 300 32.97 -21.36 -35.12
N HIS A 301 32.32 -20.71 -36.07
CA HIS A 301 32.84 -20.64 -37.46
C HIS A 301 32.94 -19.22 -38.02
N ALA A 302 34.12 -18.60 -37.82
CA ALA A 302 34.54 -17.30 -38.36
C ALA A 302 33.56 -16.14 -38.05
N PRO A 303 33.95 -14.87 -38.18
CA PRO A 303 32.99 -13.76 -38.23
C PRO A 303 32.18 -13.86 -39.54
N GLY A 304 31.27 -14.84 -39.59
CA GLY A 304 30.30 -15.01 -40.67
C GLY A 304 29.03 -14.20 -40.38
N PRO A 305 28.28 -13.78 -41.42
CA PRO A 305 27.07 -13.02 -41.22
C PRO A 305 26.06 -13.83 -40.40
N THR A 306 25.47 -13.17 -39.39
CA THR A 306 24.34 -13.67 -38.58
C THR A 306 23.33 -14.39 -39.46
N CYS A 307 22.80 -15.52 -38.99
CA CYS A 307 21.79 -16.27 -39.74
C CYS A 307 20.64 -15.33 -40.17
N PRO A 308 20.38 -15.17 -41.48
CA PRO A 308 19.36 -14.23 -41.97
C PRO A 308 17.97 -14.53 -41.41
N ASN A 309 17.60 -15.81 -41.28
CA ASN A 309 16.31 -16.22 -40.71
C ASN A 309 16.20 -15.88 -39.23
N ALA A 310 17.25 -16.10 -38.45
CA ALA A 310 17.27 -15.74 -37.03
C ALA A 310 17.27 -14.22 -36.84
N ALA A 311 18.03 -13.48 -37.65
CA ALA A 311 18.05 -12.02 -37.63
C ALA A 311 16.68 -11.43 -38.01
N LEU A 312 16.00 -12.02 -38.99
CA LEU A 312 14.64 -11.64 -39.39
C LEU A 312 13.63 -11.93 -38.27
N ALA A 313 13.69 -13.12 -37.65
CA ALA A 313 12.81 -13.48 -36.53
C ALA A 313 13.02 -12.54 -35.32
N ILE A 314 14.28 -12.22 -34.97
CA ILE A 314 14.60 -11.22 -33.94
C ILE A 314 14.03 -9.86 -34.33
N GLY A 315 14.24 -9.39 -35.56
CA GLY A 315 13.72 -8.11 -36.04
C GLY A 315 12.20 -8.02 -35.94
N ASN A 316 11.50 -9.08 -36.37
CA ASN A 316 10.03 -9.16 -36.27
C ASN A 316 9.57 -9.20 -34.81
N TYR A 317 10.27 -9.91 -33.94
CA TYR A 317 9.96 -9.94 -32.51
C TYR A 317 10.16 -8.58 -31.84
N MET A 318 11.25 -7.88 -32.16
CA MET A 318 11.50 -6.52 -31.66
C MET A 318 10.44 -5.54 -32.16
N ALA A 319 10.03 -5.66 -33.43
CA ALA A 319 8.94 -4.87 -34.00
C ALA A 319 7.58 -5.19 -33.33
N LEU A 320 7.34 -6.46 -32.98
CA LEU A 320 6.15 -6.88 -32.23
C LEU A 320 6.12 -6.26 -30.83
N LEU A 321 7.23 -6.30 -30.10
CA LEU A 321 7.32 -5.66 -28.78
C LEU A 321 7.09 -4.14 -28.89
N ASP A 322 7.65 -3.49 -29.91
CA ASP A 322 7.50 -2.06 -30.13
C ASP A 322 6.07 -1.65 -30.46
N ALA A 323 5.43 -2.40 -31.37
CA ALA A 323 4.03 -2.17 -31.75
C ALA A 323 3.05 -2.28 -30.57
N ASN A 324 3.43 -3.00 -29.52
CA ASN A 324 2.61 -3.23 -28.32
C ASN A 324 3.10 -2.46 -27.09
N ASN A 325 4.01 -1.49 -27.25
CA ASN A 325 4.58 -0.69 -26.15
C ASN A 325 5.31 -1.53 -25.07
N LEU A 326 5.88 -2.67 -25.45
CA LEU A 326 6.66 -3.56 -24.58
C LEU A 326 8.17 -3.41 -24.75
N SER A 327 8.62 -2.65 -25.75
CA SER A 327 10.02 -2.31 -25.94
C SER A 327 10.64 -1.70 -24.68
N PRO A 328 11.62 -2.36 -24.03
CA PRO A 328 12.14 -1.87 -22.75
C PRO A 328 12.92 -0.54 -22.79
N TRP A 329 13.27 -0.06 -23.98
CA TRP A 329 13.94 1.24 -24.20
C TRP A 329 12.95 2.39 -24.49
N ARG A 330 11.63 2.12 -24.49
CA ARG A 330 10.61 3.15 -24.71
C ARG A 330 10.24 3.84 -23.39
N PRO A 331 10.01 5.16 -23.39
CA PRO A 331 9.51 5.87 -22.21
C PRO A 331 8.21 5.28 -21.67
N GLN A 332 7.34 4.75 -22.54
CA GLN A 332 6.07 4.13 -22.15
C GLN A 332 6.26 2.91 -21.23
N PHE A 333 7.32 2.13 -21.45
CA PHE A 333 7.68 1.01 -20.57
C PHE A 333 8.05 1.51 -19.15
N GLU A 334 8.60 2.71 -19.06
CA GLU A 334 8.90 3.37 -17.80
C GLU A 334 7.67 4.07 -17.20
N THR A 335 6.67 4.44 -17.98
CA THR A 335 5.46 5.09 -17.44
C THR A 335 4.36 4.12 -17.08
N ASP A 336 4.33 2.89 -17.58
CA ASP A 336 3.19 2.01 -17.35
C ASP A 336 3.32 1.21 -16.05
N SER A 337 2.19 0.86 -15.43
CA SER A 337 2.16 -0.07 -14.30
C SER A 337 2.67 -1.44 -14.73
N PHE A 338 3.26 -2.21 -13.81
CA PHE A 338 3.72 -3.55 -14.17
C PHE A 338 2.55 -4.45 -14.56
N THR A 339 1.37 -4.28 -13.96
CA THR A 339 0.16 -4.97 -14.38
C THR A 339 -0.13 -4.74 -15.86
N ALA A 340 -0.10 -3.49 -16.34
CA ALA A 340 -0.35 -3.17 -17.74
C ALA A 340 0.72 -3.76 -18.68
N ILE A 341 1.99 -3.75 -18.27
CA ILE A 341 3.09 -4.36 -19.03
C ILE A 341 2.92 -5.88 -19.11
N ILE A 342 2.68 -6.53 -17.98
CA ILE A 342 2.52 -7.99 -17.89
C ILE A 342 1.31 -8.44 -18.70
N ASN A 343 0.16 -7.77 -18.56
CA ASN A 343 -1.05 -8.13 -19.29
C ASN A 343 -0.86 -8.01 -20.81
N ARG A 344 -0.29 -6.89 -21.29
CA ARG A 344 0.05 -6.74 -22.72
C ARG A 344 1.03 -7.81 -23.19
N ALA A 345 2.04 -8.15 -22.39
CA ALA A 345 3.00 -9.18 -22.74
C ALA A 345 2.33 -10.57 -22.85
N ILE A 346 1.37 -10.88 -21.97
CA ILE A 346 0.56 -12.10 -22.02
C ILE A 346 -0.30 -12.14 -23.29
N GLU A 347 -1.01 -11.05 -23.60
CA GLU A 347 -1.83 -10.92 -24.79
C GLU A 347 -1.00 -11.11 -26.07
N VAL A 348 0.13 -10.40 -26.17
CA VAL A 348 1.06 -10.51 -27.30
C VAL A 348 1.61 -11.93 -27.46
N ALA A 349 1.97 -12.59 -26.36
CA ALA A 349 2.47 -13.96 -26.39
C ALA A 349 1.40 -14.96 -26.86
N ALA A 350 0.13 -14.72 -26.50
CA ALA A 350 -0.99 -15.55 -26.92
C ALA A 350 -1.32 -15.34 -28.41
N ASP A 351 -1.47 -14.08 -28.84
CA ASP A 351 -1.86 -13.73 -30.21
C ASP A 351 -0.78 -14.07 -31.24
N ALA A 352 0.48 -13.86 -30.87
CA ALA A 352 1.60 -14.07 -31.78
C ALA A 352 2.21 -15.48 -31.68
N GLY A 353 1.70 -16.35 -30.79
CA GLY A 353 2.26 -17.66 -30.47
C GLY A 353 2.33 -18.67 -31.63
N ASP A 354 1.60 -18.40 -32.72
CA ASP A 354 1.58 -19.19 -33.95
C ASP A 354 2.00 -18.37 -35.19
N ASN A 355 2.59 -17.17 -35.00
CA ASN A 355 2.99 -16.32 -36.10
C ASN A 355 4.25 -16.88 -36.79
N PRO A 356 4.17 -17.32 -38.06
CA PRO A 356 5.30 -17.94 -38.75
C PRO A 356 6.49 -16.98 -38.94
N MET A 357 6.28 -15.66 -38.84
CA MET A 357 7.35 -14.65 -38.94
C MET A 357 8.20 -14.53 -37.67
N LEU A 358 7.75 -15.12 -36.56
CA LEU A 358 8.45 -15.19 -35.27
C LEU A 358 9.07 -16.56 -35.01
N PHE A 359 8.88 -17.45 -35.99
CA PHE A 359 9.36 -18.81 -35.99
C PHE A 359 10.54 -18.92 -36.96
N PHE A 360 11.55 -19.69 -36.58
CA PHE A 360 12.56 -20.12 -37.54
C PHE A 360 12.91 -21.59 -37.34
N GLU A 361 12.96 -22.28 -38.46
CA GLU A 361 13.32 -23.69 -38.58
C GLU A 361 14.76 -23.84 -39.10
N MET A 362 15.24 -25.09 -39.13
CA MET A 362 16.56 -25.51 -39.61
C MET A 362 17.02 -24.67 -40.81
N CYS A 363 18.14 -23.96 -40.65
CA CYS A 363 18.67 -23.18 -41.75
C CYS A 363 19.38 -24.09 -42.75
N SER A 364 19.08 -23.91 -44.03
CA SER A 364 19.71 -24.64 -45.13
C SER A 364 21.22 -24.37 -45.26
N ARG A 365 21.76 -23.42 -44.51
CA ARG A 365 23.19 -23.13 -44.45
C ARG A 365 23.89 -24.20 -43.63
N TYR A 366 24.73 -25.00 -44.30
CA TYR A 366 25.54 -26.04 -43.67
C TYR A 366 26.28 -25.53 -42.43
N ARG A 367 26.04 -26.16 -41.27
CA ARG A 367 26.58 -25.79 -39.95
C ARG A 367 26.19 -24.39 -39.45
N CYS A 368 24.98 -23.92 -39.74
CA CYS A 368 24.44 -22.74 -39.05
C CYS A 368 24.31 -23.02 -37.54
N ALA A 369 24.71 -22.06 -36.71
CA ALA A 369 24.46 -22.06 -35.27
C ALA A 369 22.96 -22.15 -34.88
N CYS A 370 22.07 -21.84 -35.82
CA CYS A 370 20.62 -21.95 -35.69
C CYS A 370 20.10 -23.38 -35.96
N ASP A 371 20.88 -24.22 -36.65
CA ASP A 371 20.55 -25.62 -36.95
C ASP A 371 20.65 -26.49 -35.69
N THR A 372 21.59 -26.15 -34.79
CA THR A 372 21.71 -26.77 -33.45
C THR A 372 20.66 -26.30 -32.45
N MET A 373 19.92 -25.21 -32.73
CA MET A 373 18.77 -24.81 -31.91
C MET A 373 17.52 -25.66 -32.23
N ALA A 374 17.48 -26.27 -33.41
CA ALA A 374 16.30 -26.90 -33.99
C ALA A 374 16.27 -28.43 -33.78
N TYR A 375 16.86 -28.97 -32.70
CA TYR A 375 16.68 -30.39 -32.34
C TYR A 375 15.23 -30.64 -31.88
N GLY A 376 14.29 -30.72 -32.82
CA GLY A 376 12.93 -31.19 -32.61
C GLY A 376 11.87 -30.41 -33.38
N GLU A 377 11.68 -29.11 -33.07
CA GLU A 377 10.44 -28.39 -33.44
C GLU A 377 10.63 -26.90 -33.81
N GLY A 378 11.87 -26.42 -34.00
CA GLY A 378 12.17 -24.99 -34.26
C GLY A 378 11.99 -24.08 -33.04
N VAL A 379 12.32 -22.79 -33.17
CA VAL A 379 12.22 -21.81 -32.06
C VAL A 379 11.17 -20.75 -32.38
N HIS A 380 10.20 -20.58 -31.48
CA HIS A 380 9.15 -19.56 -31.57
C HIS A 380 9.29 -18.52 -30.44
N LEU A 381 9.70 -17.29 -30.78
CA LEU A 381 10.05 -16.26 -29.79
C LEU A 381 8.86 -15.85 -28.88
N ALA A 382 7.65 -15.68 -29.44
CA ALA A 382 6.46 -15.32 -28.66
C ALA A 382 5.99 -16.44 -27.70
N ARG A 383 6.05 -17.71 -28.13
CA ARG A 383 5.70 -18.86 -27.28
C ARG A 383 6.65 -18.98 -26.09
N GLU A 384 7.94 -18.71 -26.31
CA GLU A 384 8.94 -18.68 -25.23
C GLU A 384 8.67 -17.53 -24.24
N LEU A 385 8.33 -16.33 -24.73
CA LEU A 385 7.86 -15.24 -23.86
C LEU A 385 6.67 -15.67 -23.00
N GLY A 386 5.66 -16.32 -23.60
CA GLY A 386 4.49 -16.84 -22.89
C GLY A 386 4.84 -17.88 -21.82
N ARG A 387 5.84 -18.74 -22.08
CA ARG A 387 6.34 -19.72 -21.10
C ARG A 387 6.99 -19.03 -19.91
N LEU A 388 7.80 -17.99 -20.15
CA LEU A 388 8.46 -17.22 -19.09
C LEU A 388 7.44 -16.43 -18.25
N LEU A 389 6.45 -15.80 -18.88
CA LEU A 389 5.41 -15.02 -18.21
C LEU A 389 4.55 -15.86 -17.27
N LYS A 390 4.28 -17.13 -17.62
CA LYS A 390 3.58 -18.07 -16.72
C LYS A 390 4.33 -18.29 -15.40
N GLY A 391 5.66 -18.26 -15.43
CA GLY A 391 6.49 -18.35 -14.22
C GLY A 391 6.66 -17.02 -13.46
N ALA A 392 6.25 -15.89 -14.04
CA ALA A 392 6.44 -14.56 -13.44
C ALA A 392 5.70 -14.38 -12.11
N TRP A 393 4.54 -15.03 -11.98
CA TRP A 393 3.72 -14.98 -10.77
C TRP A 393 4.36 -15.69 -9.58
N GLU A 394 5.40 -16.50 -9.81
CA GLU A 394 6.18 -17.19 -8.78
C GLU A 394 7.35 -16.36 -8.26
N TRP A 395 7.53 -15.11 -8.71
CA TRP A 395 8.72 -14.32 -8.42
C TRP A 395 8.85 -13.87 -6.97
N LYS A 396 7.79 -13.97 -6.16
CA LYS A 396 7.80 -13.68 -4.70
C LYS A 396 8.52 -12.38 -4.36
N LEU A 397 8.37 -11.37 -5.21
CA LEU A 397 9.04 -10.08 -5.14
C LEU A 397 8.36 -9.10 -4.18
N TRP A 398 7.42 -9.59 -3.36
CA TRP A 398 6.79 -8.83 -2.29
C TRP A 398 7.79 -8.34 -1.24
N VAL A 399 7.36 -7.35 -0.46
CA VAL A 399 8.05 -6.92 0.75
C VAL A 399 7.62 -7.83 1.90
N CYS A 400 8.58 -8.53 2.52
CA CYS A 400 8.32 -9.29 3.74
C CYS A 400 8.29 -8.34 4.95
N LEU A 401 7.25 -8.45 5.77
CA LEU A 401 7.10 -7.64 6.98
C LEU A 401 8.27 -7.86 7.97
N ASP A 402 8.69 -9.10 8.14
CA ASP A 402 9.77 -9.44 9.07
C ASP A 402 11.14 -8.96 8.55
N CYS A 403 11.38 -9.02 7.24
CA CYS A 403 12.57 -8.41 6.65
C CYS A 403 12.56 -6.90 6.83
N LEU A 404 11.43 -6.25 6.54
CA LEU A 404 11.28 -4.80 6.69
C LEU A 404 11.61 -4.36 8.12
N LYS A 405 11.09 -5.08 9.12
CA LYS A 405 11.36 -4.84 10.54
C LYS A 405 12.83 -5.08 10.94
N ASN A 406 13.59 -5.81 10.13
CA ASN A 406 15.01 -6.12 10.35
C ASN A 406 15.94 -5.41 9.36
N GLY A 407 15.52 -4.29 8.75
CA GLY A 407 16.38 -3.51 7.85
C GLY A 407 16.56 -4.11 6.45
N GLY A 408 15.64 -4.96 6.01
CA GLY A 408 15.63 -5.56 4.67
C GLY A 408 16.36 -6.90 4.56
N GLU A 409 16.95 -7.40 5.65
CA GLU A 409 17.65 -8.69 5.66
C GLU A 409 16.67 -9.86 5.86
N SER A 410 16.75 -10.85 4.97
CA SER A 410 16.06 -12.12 5.14
C SER A 410 16.71 -12.90 6.27
N ARG A 411 15.97 -13.09 7.36
CA ARG A 411 16.35 -14.00 8.44
C ARG A 411 15.66 -15.34 8.25
N ASP A 412 16.33 -16.44 8.59
CA ASP A 412 15.76 -17.81 8.53
C ASP A 412 14.49 -17.99 9.38
N ALA A 413 14.14 -16.98 10.21
CA ALA A 413 13.01 -16.96 11.13
C ALA A 413 11.79 -16.17 10.60
N CYS A 414 11.74 -15.76 9.33
CA CYS A 414 10.60 -15.03 8.79
C CYS A 414 9.32 -15.90 8.74
N ARG A 415 8.18 -15.32 9.15
CA ARG A 415 6.86 -15.97 9.21
C ARG A 415 6.28 -16.27 7.83
N VAL A 416 6.73 -15.54 6.81
CA VAL A 416 6.45 -15.83 5.41
C VAL A 416 7.69 -16.45 4.79
N LYS A 417 7.53 -17.58 4.09
CA LYS A 417 8.64 -18.26 3.43
C LYS A 417 9.20 -17.41 2.29
N HIS A 418 10.50 -17.18 2.32
CA HIS A 418 11.29 -16.72 1.17
C HIS A 418 11.77 -17.93 0.37
N TRP A 419 12.02 -17.74 -0.93
CA TRP A 419 12.52 -18.78 -1.80
C TRP A 419 13.63 -18.25 -2.68
#